data_AF-A0A950FLM6-F1
#
_entry.id   AF-A0A950FLM6-F1
#
_cell.length_a   1.000
_cell.length_b   1.000
_cell.length_c   1.000
_cell.angle_alpha   90.00
_cell.angle_beta   90.00
_cell.angle_gamma   90.00
#
_symmetry.space_group_name_H-M   'P 1'
#
loop_
_entity.id
_entity.type
_entity.pdbx_description
1 polymer ?
#
loop_
_entity_poly.entity_id
_entity_poly.type
_entity_poly.pdbx_seq_one_letter_code
_entity_poly.pdbx_strand_id
1 'polypeptide(L)'
;MVTPYTAEQAAAGLYPNQNHGGEGLPSWTRENRSIENTDLVLWYTIGFNHAPVSEDWPILPTTWHEFELRPRGFFAHNPVIDLPPPATQSAFR
;
A
#
# COMPACT_ATOMS: atom_id res chain seq x y z
N MET A 1 5.50 -0.37 8.27
CA MET A 1 6.87 -0.09 8.74
C MET A 1 7.38 1.17 8.06
N VAL A 2 8.26 1.95 8.67
CA VAL A 2 8.79 3.20 8.10
C VAL A 2 10.32 3.18 8.13
N THR A 3 10.98 3.65 7.08
CA THR A 3 12.45 3.76 6.99
C THR A 3 12.84 5.13 6.45
N PRO A 4 14.02 5.67 6.82
CA PRO A 4 14.59 6.81 6.10
C PRO A 4 14.86 6.46 4.64
N TYR A 5 14.65 7.41 3.74
CA TYR A 5 14.89 7.21 2.31
C TYR A 5 16.35 6.86 2.02
N THR A 6 16.53 5.89 1.13
CA THR A 6 17.79 5.47 0.52
C THR A 6 17.50 4.96 -0.90
N ALA A 7 18.51 4.65 -1.69
CA ALA A 7 18.32 4.01 -3.00
C ALA A 7 17.84 2.54 -2.92
N GLU A 8 17.38 2.05 -1.76
CA GLU A 8 16.85 0.70 -1.54
C GLU A 8 15.51 0.50 -2.28
N GLN A 9 15.29 -0.68 -2.89
CA GLN A 9 14.14 -0.91 -3.79
C GLN A 9 13.31 -2.17 -3.52
N ALA A 10 13.76 -3.11 -2.67
CA ALA A 10 13.11 -4.42 -2.53
C ALA A 10 12.93 -4.86 -1.07
N ALA A 11 11.68 -4.96 -0.61
CA ALA A 11 11.33 -5.23 0.78
C ALA A 11 11.94 -6.53 1.37
N ALA A 12 12.18 -7.54 0.52
CA ALA A 12 12.76 -8.83 0.89
C ALA A 12 14.22 -9.01 0.44
N GLY A 13 14.88 -7.95 -0.04
CA GLY A 13 16.20 -8.01 -0.67
C GLY A 13 16.14 -8.18 -2.19
N LEU A 14 17.30 -7.99 -2.85
CA LEU A 14 17.39 -7.99 -4.32
C LEU A 14 17.30 -9.40 -4.92
N TYR A 15 17.73 -10.42 -4.17
CA TYR A 15 17.78 -11.82 -4.61
C TYR A 15 16.90 -12.70 -3.72
N PRO A 16 15.57 -12.68 -3.88
CA PRO A 16 14.65 -13.37 -2.99
C PRO A 16 14.58 -14.89 -3.21
N ASN A 17 14.90 -15.37 -4.42
CA ASN A 17 14.81 -16.79 -4.74
C ASN A 17 15.81 -17.60 -3.91
N GLN A 18 15.30 -18.57 -3.13
CA GLN A 18 16.09 -19.41 -2.22
C GLN A 18 16.95 -18.64 -1.21
N ASN A 19 16.60 -17.38 -0.91
CA ASN A 19 17.30 -16.58 0.09
C ASN A 19 17.13 -17.19 1.49
N HIS A 20 18.18 -17.18 2.30
CA HIS A 20 18.14 -17.66 3.69
C HIS A 20 17.33 -16.75 4.63
N GLY A 21 16.87 -15.60 4.13
CA GLY A 21 16.09 -14.60 4.85
C GLY A 21 16.97 -13.57 5.55
N GLY A 22 16.32 -12.50 6.02
CA GLY A 22 16.95 -11.46 6.84
C GLY A 22 17.54 -10.27 6.07
N GLU A 23 17.62 -10.32 4.74
CA GLU A 23 17.86 -9.16 3.88
C GLU A 23 16.61 -8.27 3.75
N GLY A 24 16.77 -7.08 3.16
CA GLY A 24 15.67 -6.14 2.94
C GLY A 24 15.25 -5.43 4.24
N LEU A 25 13.95 -5.25 4.43
CA LEU A 25 13.35 -4.53 5.56
C LEU A 25 13.86 -5.00 6.94
N PRO A 26 13.97 -6.32 7.22
CA PRO A 26 14.57 -6.82 8.46
C PRO A 26 16.04 -6.44 8.68
N SER A 27 16.81 -6.12 7.63
CA SER A 27 18.20 -5.65 7.76
C SER A 27 18.27 -4.13 7.92
N TRP A 28 17.53 -3.39 7.09
CA TRP A 28 17.57 -1.92 7.02
C TRP A 28 17.07 -1.23 8.27
N THR A 29 16.25 -1.92 9.08
CA THR A 29 15.69 -1.40 10.33
C THR A 29 16.50 -1.77 11.57
N ARG A 30 17.50 -2.67 11.47
CA ARG A 30 18.33 -3.06 12.63
C ARG A 30 19.10 -1.89 13.23
N GLU A 31 19.50 -0.95 12.38
CA GLU A 31 20.26 0.23 12.78
C GLU A 31 19.41 1.26 13.52
N ASN A 32 18.07 1.10 13.55
CA ASN A 32 17.14 2.02 14.21
C ASN A 32 17.42 3.50 13.85
N ARG A 33 17.66 3.75 12.56
CA ARG A 33 17.98 5.09 12.04
C ARG A 33 16.86 6.07 12.36
N SER A 34 17.22 7.32 12.66
CA SER A 34 16.24 8.38 12.96
C SER A 34 15.29 8.60 11.78
N ILE A 35 13.99 8.71 12.09
CA ILE A 35 12.91 8.99 11.13
C ILE A 35 12.28 10.37 11.35
N GLU A 36 12.78 11.15 12.29
CA GLU A 36 12.23 12.47 12.60
C GLU A 36 12.68 13.52 11.57
N ASN A 37 11.72 14.26 11.00
CA ASN A 37 11.97 15.40 10.10
C ASN A 37 12.97 15.11 8.96
N THR A 38 12.90 13.91 8.39
CA THR A 38 13.73 13.46 7.27
C THR A 38 12.86 12.94 6.13
N ASP A 39 13.48 12.64 4.99
CA ASP A 39 12.83 11.95 3.89
C ASP A 39 12.56 10.47 4.26
N LEU A 40 11.34 10.00 4.03
CA LEU A 40 10.82 8.73 4.55
C LEU A 40 10.16 7.89 3.47
N VAL A 41 10.25 6.58 3.67
CA VAL A 41 9.52 5.57 2.91
C VAL A 41 8.59 4.80 3.84
N LEU A 42 7.30 4.75 3.51
CA LEU A 42 6.31 3.91 4.18
C LEU A 42 6.18 2.57 3.45
N TRP A 43 6.35 1.48 4.21
CA TRP A 43 6.14 0.11 3.76
C TRP A 43 4.86 -0.43 4.39
N TYR A 44 3.81 -0.59 3.60
CA TYR A 44 2.52 -1.12 4.02
C TYR A 44 2.33 -2.55 3.53
N THR A 45 2.10 -3.49 4.44
CA THR A 45 1.90 -4.92 4.12
C THR A 45 0.42 -5.25 4.18
N ILE A 46 -0.13 -5.74 3.07
CA ILE A 46 -1.45 -6.35 3.01
C ILE A 46 -1.26 -7.86 2.99
N GLY A 47 -1.85 -8.55 3.97
CA GLY A 47 -1.82 -10.01 4.06
C GLY A 47 -3.19 -10.61 3.77
N PHE A 48 -3.21 -11.79 3.17
CA PHE A 48 -4.42 -12.55 2.91
C PHE A 48 -4.18 -14.02 3.29
N ASN A 49 -5.00 -14.54 4.21
CA ASN A 49 -5.01 -15.96 4.54
C ASN A 49 -6.09 -16.63 3.67
N HIS A 50 -5.67 -17.28 2.59
CA HIS A 50 -6.61 -18.00 1.72
C HIS A 50 -6.89 -19.39 2.29
N ALA A 51 -8.09 -19.60 2.83
CA ALA A 51 -8.64 -20.92 3.12
C ALA A 51 -9.62 -21.28 1.98
N PRO A 52 -9.23 -22.12 1.01
CA PRO A 52 -10.05 -22.35 -0.17
C PRO A 52 -11.41 -22.95 0.15
N VAL A 53 -12.44 -22.51 -0.58
CA VAL A 53 -13.80 -23.05 -0.52
C VAL A 53 -14.19 -23.70 -1.83
N SER A 54 -15.27 -24.49 -1.84
CA SER A 54 -15.73 -25.21 -3.06
C SER A 54 -16.06 -24.26 -4.21
N GLU A 55 -16.56 -23.07 -3.88
CA GLU A 55 -16.91 -22.00 -4.82
C GLU A 55 -15.68 -21.38 -5.53
N ASP A 56 -14.46 -21.61 -5.02
CA ASP A 56 -13.22 -21.20 -5.69
C ASP A 56 -12.92 -22.07 -6.92
N TRP A 57 -13.62 -23.20 -7.09
CA TRP A 57 -13.46 -24.13 -8.20
C TRP A 57 -14.63 -24.00 -9.21
N PRO A 58 -14.36 -24.06 -10.54
CA PRO A 58 -13.08 -24.27 -11.21
C PRO A 58 -12.26 -23.01 -11.43
N ILE A 59 -12.85 -21.85 -11.15
CA ILE A 59 -12.24 -20.54 -11.36
C ILE A 59 -12.53 -19.70 -10.11
N LEU A 60 -11.48 -19.25 -9.46
CA LEU A 60 -11.55 -18.38 -8.28
C LEU A 60 -12.29 -17.08 -8.63
N PRO A 61 -13.41 -16.76 -7.97
CA PRO A 61 -14.05 -15.45 -8.12
C PRO A 61 -13.19 -14.31 -7.58
N THR A 62 -13.36 -13.11 -8.15
CA THR A 62 -12.61 -11.92 -7.72
C THR A 62 -12.85 -11.60 -6.25
N THR A 63 -11.76 -11.37 -5.52
CA THR A 63 -11.77 -10.85 -4.14
C THR A 63 -10.96 -9.56 -4.07
N TRP A 64 -11.50 -8.53 -3.42
CA TRP A 64 -10.89 -7.19 -3.33
C TRP A 64 -10.19 -6.99 -1.99
N HIS A 65 -9.00 -6.39 -2.02
CA HIS A 65 -8.26 -5.93 -0.84
C HIS A 65 -7.78 -4.51 -1.11
N GLU A 66 -8.15 -3.57 -0.25
CA GLU A 66 -7.95 -2.14 -0.50
C GLU A 66 -7.41 -1.42 0.73
N PHE A 67 -6.71 -0.32 0.50
CA PHE A 67 -6.34 0.66 1.52
C PHE A 67 -6.41 2.05 0.91
N GLU A 68 -6.59 3.05 1.76
CA GLU A 68 -6.72 4.44 1.33
C GLU A 68 -5.82 5.36 2.17
N LEU A 69 -5.08 6.22 1.49
CA LEU A 69 -4.38 7.33 2.12
C LEU A 69 -5.26 8.57 2.04
N ARG A 70 -5.81 8.97 3.19
CA ARG A 70 -6.64 10.17 3.29
C ARG A 70 -5.84 11.36 3.80
N PRO A 71 -6.03 12.56 3.21
CA PRO A 71 -5.41 13.78 3.71
C PRO A 71 -5.92 14.08 5.12
N ARG A 72 -5.01 14.26 6.09
CA ARG A 72 -5.37 14.65 7.46
C ARG A 72 -4.67 15.95 7.84
N GLY A 73 -5.44 17.03 7.93
CA GLY A 73 -4.88 18.37 8.20
C GLY A 73 -3.98 18.90 7.08
N PHE A 74 -4.02 18.27 5.90
CA PHE A 74 -3.23 18.69 4.75
C PHE A 74 -3.81 19.93 4.06
N PHE A 75 -5.14 20.02 3.99
CA PHE A 75 -5.85 21.16 3.42
C PHE A 75 -6.42 22.07 4.52
N ALA A 76 -6.44 23.38 4.28
CA ALA A 76 -7.02 24.36 5.20
C ALA A 76 -8.56 24.28 5.28
N HIS A 77 -9.20 23.81 4.20
CA HIS A 77 -10.63 23.55 4.11
C HIS A 77 -10.87 22.31 3.23
N ASN A 78 -12.14 21.92 3.07
CA ASN A 78 -12.52 20.82 2.19
C ASN A 78 -11.96 21.06 0.76
N PRO A 79 -11.11 20.16 0.21
CA PRO A 79 -10.49 20.34 -1.10
C PRO A 79 -11.47 20.20 -2.28
N VAL A 80 -12.67 19.67 -2.04
CA VAL A 80 -13.68 19.45 -3.10
C VAL A 80 -14.92 20.33 -2.93
N ILE A 81 -14.83 21.42 -2.15
CA ILE A 81 -15.98 22.28 -1.83
C ILE A 81 -16.61 22.92 -3.07
N ASP A 82 -15.80 23.24 -4.08
CA ASP A 82 -16.23 23.90 -5.32
C ASP A 82 -16.48 22.91 -6.47
N LEU A 83 -16.50 21.61 -6.19
CA LEU A 83 -16.73 20.59 -7.22
C LEU A 83 -18.21 20.62 -7.66
N PRO A 84 -18.52 20.95 -8.92
CA PRO A 84 -19.90 20.94 -9.40
C PRO A 84 -20.45 19.50 -9.42
N PRO A 85 -21.78 19.31 -9.32
CA PRO A 85 -22.37 17.99 -9.49
C PRO A 85 -22.04 17.44 -10.88
N PRO A 86 -21.90 16.11 -11.01
CA PRO A 86 -21.67 15.49 -12.32
C PRO A 86 -22.82 15.85 -13.27
N ALA A 87 -22.48 16.11 -14.53
CA ALA A 87 -23.48 16.37 -15.56
C ALA A 87 -24.41 15.16 -15.68
N THR A 88 -25.73 15.38 -15.62
CA THR A 88 -26.72 14.34 -15.83
C THR A 88 -26.61 13.82 -17.26
N GLN A 89 -26.01 12.64 -17.44
CA GLN A 89 -26.11 11.93 -18.70
C GLN A 89 -27.52 11.34 -18.78
N SER A 90 -28.35 11.87 -19.68
CA SER A 90 -29.68 11.30 -19.93
C SER A 90 -29.48 9.87 -20.40
N ALA A 91 -29.87 8.89 -19.58
CA ALA A 91 -29.88 7.50 -19.98
C ALA A 91 -30.77 7.39 -21.22
N PHE A 92 -30.22 6.82 -22.29
CA PHE A 92 -30.95 6.58 -23.53
C PHE A 92 -32.29 5.90 -23.22
N ARG A 93 -33.35 6.47 -23.79
CA ARG A 93 -34.66 5.83 -23.95
C ARG A 93 -34.55 4.60 -24.85
#